data_AF-A0A5P2XPQ0-F1
#
_entry.id   AF-A0A5P2XPQ0-F1
#
_cell.length_a   1.000
_cell.length_b   1.000
_cell.length_c   1.000
_cell.angle_alpha   90.00
_cell.angle_beta   90.00
_cell.angle_gamma   90.00
#
_symmetry.space_group_name_H-M   'P 1'
#
loop_
_entity.id
_entity.type
_entity.pdbx_description
1 polymer ?
#
loop_
_entity_poly.entity_id
_entity_poly.type
_entity_poly.pdbx_seq_one_letter_code
_entity_poly.pdbx_strand_id
1 'polypeptide(L)' 'MCPGDSGGPLVNSRGRLIGIAPYGKTCAVGAPDVGTSTAAYLDWIRAV' A
#
# COMPACT_ATOMS: atom_id res chain seq x y z
N MET A 1 5.85 -6.88 -3.78
CA MET A 1 4.55 -6.62 -4.40
C MET A 1 4.47 -7.33 -5.74
N CYS A 2 3.61 -8.32 -5.85
CA CYS A 2 3.36 -9.08 -7.08
C CYS A 2 2.17 -8.52 -7.87
N PRO A 3 2.02 -8.91 -9.14
CA PRO A 3 0.76 -8.76 -9.85
C PRO A 3 -0.39 -9.42 -9.06
N GLY A 4 -1.51 -8.70 -8.92
CA GLY A 4 -2.67 -9.16 -8.15
C GLY A 4 -2.77 -8.62 -6.73
N ASP A 5 -1.68 -8.11 -6.16
CA ASP A 5 -1.70 -7.51 -4.81
C ASP A 5 -2.27 -6.09 -4.79
N SER A 6 -2.46 -5.49 -5.98
CA SER A 6 -2.86 -4.09 -6.15
C SER A 6 -4.17 -3.77 -5.45
N GLY A 7 -4.18 -2.68 -4.66
CA GLY A 7 -5.32 -2.28 -3.84
C GLY A 7 -5.39 -2.99 -2.48
N GLY A 8 -4.54 -3.99 -2.23
CA GLY A 8 -4.44 -4.69 -0.95
C GLY A 8 -3.99 -3.80 0.21
N PRO A 9 -4.37 -4.14 1.46
CA PRO A 9 -4.05 -3.35 2.64
C PRO A 9 -2.61 -3.57 3.12
N LEU A 10 -1.89 -2.48 3.40
CA LEU A 10 -0.62 -2.51 4.12
C LEU A 10 -0.85 -2.09 5.58
N VAL A 11 -0.68 -3.04 6.50
CA VAL A 11 -1.06 -2.89 7.91
C VAL A 11 0.18 -2.96 8.79
N ASN A 12 0.30 -2.05 9.76
CA ASN A 12 1.41 -2.06 10.71
C ASN A 12 1.21 -3.09 11.85
N SER A 13 2.21 -3.26 12.70
CA SER A 13 2.17 -4.19 13.85
C SER A 13 1.08 -3.90 14.88
N ARG A 14 0.45 -2.71 14.83
CA ARG A 14 -0.67 -2.33 15.69
C ARG A 14 -2.03 -2.51 15.00
N GLY A 15 -2.08 -3.14 13.84
CA GLY A 15 -3.32 -3.36 13.09
C GLY A 15 -3.86 -2.11 12.37
N ARG A 16 -3.06 -1.04 12.22
CA ARG A 16 -3.51 0.19 11.53
C ARG A 16 -3.16 0.12 10.04
N LEU A 17 -4.12 0.47 9.19
CA LEU A 17 -3.91 0.63 7.75
C LEU A 17 -3.02 1.86 7.49
N ILE A 18 -1.80 1.62 7.03
CA ILE A 18 -0.78 2.66 6.79
C ILE A 18 -0.52 2.92 5.31
N GLY A 19 -0.96 2.02 4.44
CA GLY A 19 -0.81 2.18 3.01
C GLY A 19 -1.66 1.22 2.19
N ILE A 20 -1.67 1.46 0.90
CA ILE A 20 -2.32 0.63 -0.11
C ILE A 20 -1.25 0.10 -1.05
N ALA A 21 -1.39 -1.16 -1.40
CA ALA A 21 -0.51 -1.85 -2.32
C ALA A 21 -0.61 -1.26 -3.74
N PRO A 22 0.48 -0.73 -4.33
CA PRO A 22 0.45 -0.25 -5.71
C PRO A 22 0.45 -1.40 -6.72
N TYR A 23 0.42 -1.01 -7.99
CA TYR A 23 0.68 -1.91 -9.09
C TYR A 23 2.14 -2.37 -9.12
N GLY A 24 2.36 -3.68 -9.10
CA GLY A 24 3.68 -4.32 -9.25
C GLY A 24 3.73 -5.17 -10.52
N LYS A 25 4.78 -4.97 -11.36
CA LYS A 25 5.01 -5.79 -12.57
C LYS A 25 5.80 -7.07 -12.30
N THR A 26 6.69 -7.04 -11.32
CA THR A 26 7.63 -8.12 -10.97
C THR A 26 7.77 -8.17 -9.46
N CYS A 27 7.95 -9.36 -8.88
CA CYS A 27 8.16 -9.53 -7.45
C CYS A 27 9.37 -10.40 -7.12
N ALA A 28 9.79 -10.34 -5.85
CA ALA A 28 10.93 -11.08 -5.30
C ALA A 28 12.27 -10.81 -6.01
N VAL A 29 12.48 -9.58 -6.51
CA VAL A 29 13.69 -9.17 -7.23
C VAL A 29 14.76 -8.54 -6.31
N GLY A 30 14.60 -8.63 -4.99
CA GLY A 30 15.54 -8.06 -4.01
C GLY A 30 15.43 -6.54 -3.79
N ALA A 31 14.51 -5.86 -4.49
CA ALA A 31 14.18 -4.47 -4.25
C ALA A 31 13.09 -4.34 -3.16
N PRO A 32 13.11 -3.27 -2.35
CA PRO A 32 12.03 -2.96 -1.42
C PRO A 32 10.70 -2.73 -2.15
N ASP A 33 9.62 -3.10 -1.49
CA ASP A 33 8.28 -2.77 -1.95
C ASP A 33 7.95 -1.30 -1.68
N VAL A 34 7.24 -0.69 -2.63
CA VAL A 34 6.68 0.66 -2.50
C VAL A 34 5.18 0.57 -2.18
N GLY A 35 4.64 1.58 -1.51
CA GLY A 35 3.26 1.65 -1.04
C GLY A 35 2.69 3.05 -1.16
N THR A 36 1.39 3.18 -1.43
CA THR A 36 0.69 4.48 -1.36
C THR A 36 0.30 4.75 0.09
N SER A 37 0.88 5.78 0.72
CA SER A 37 0.59 6.09 2.13
C SER A 37 -0.84 6.57 2.33
N THR A 38 -1.59 5.96 3.27
CA THR A 38 -2.93 6.45 3.62
C THR A 38 -2.89 7.81 4.31
N ALA A 39 -1.82 8.11 5.04
CA ALA A 39 -1.67 9.39 5.74
C ALA A 39 -1.55 10.56 4.76
N ALA A 40 -0.87 10.37 3.62
CA ALA A 40 -0.71 11.40 2.60
C ALA A 40 -2.02 11.77 1.88
N TYR A 41 -3.02 10.89 1.92
CA TYR A 41 -4.32 11.08 1.28
C TYR A 41 -5.47 11.21 2.29
N LEU A 42 -5.16 11.42 3.57
CA LEU A 42 -6.16 11.35 4.64
C LEU A 42 -7.27 12.40 4.49
N ASP A 43 -6.94 13.60 3.99
CA ASP A 43 -7.92 14.66 3.75
C ASP A 43 -8.92 14.26 2.66
N TRP A 44 -8.44 13.68 1.57
CA TRP A 44 -9.30 13.15 0.50
C TRP A 44 -10.16 11.98 0.99
N ILE A 45 -9.56 11.03 1.73
CA ILE A 45 -10.26 9.85 2.28
C ILE A 45 -11.36 10.27 3.27
N ARG A 46 -11.19 11.36 4.00
CA ARG A 46 -12.20 11.88 4.95
C ARG A 46 -13.28 12.73 4.29
N ALA A 47 -13.04 13.19 3.07
CA ALA A 47 -13.99 13.98 2.30
C ALA A 47 -14.97 13.11 1.49
N VAL A 48 -14.83 11.78 1.52
CA VAL A 48 -15.74 10.81 0.89
C VAL A 48 -16.67 10.14 1.88
#